data_AF-A0AAV0X4E4-F1
#
_entry.id   AF-A0AAV0X4E4-F1
#
_cell.length_a   1.000
_cell.length_b   1.000
_cell.length_c   1.000
_cell.angle_alpha   90.00
_cell.angle_beta   90.00
_cell.angle_gamma   90.00
#
_symmetry.space_group_name_H-M   'P 1'
#
loop_
_entity.id
_entity.type
_entity.pdbx_description
1 polymer ?
#
loop_
_entity_poly.entity_id
_entity_poly.type
_entity_poly.pdbx_seq_one_letter_code
_entity_poly.pdbx_strand_id
1 'polypeptide(L)'
;MEITQTNENCPSCLPCTSDHVDCYIINENGYVVLSEIPADTGRFFAQTELKSTGVIMETMISKKIFRRIPMFDYQALCKERIPASSASSYSVT
;
A
#
# COMPACT_ATOMS: atom_id res chain seq x y z
N MET A 1 10.26 14.33 -12.44
CA MET A 1 9.86 13.05 -13.07
C MET A 1 8.35 13.10 -13.12
N GLU A 2 7.76 13.17 -14.30
CA GLU A 2 6.34 13.51 -14.47
C GLU A 2 5.62 12.28 -15.04
N ILE A 3 4.56 11.81 -14.37
CA ILE A 3 3.75 10.66 -14.81
C ILE A 3 2.66 11.15 -15.75
N THR A 4 2.99 11.88 -16.81
CA THR A 4 1.98 12.43 -17.69
C THR A 4 1.47 11.36 -18.66
N GLN A 5 0.22 10.92 -18.48
CA GLN A 5 -0.54 10.28 -19.56
C GLN A 5 -1.88 10.99 -19.77
N THR A 6 -2.05 11.56 -20.96
CA THR A 6 -3.37 11.75 -21.59
C THR A 6 -3.66 10.48 -22.39
N ASN A 7 -4.70 9.74 -22.02
CA ASN A 7 -5.06 8.53 -22.74
C ASN A 7 -5.97 8.89 -23.94
N GLU A 8 -5.45 8.81 -25.17
CA GLU A 8 -6.26 9.04 -26.39
C GLU A 8 -7.42 8.05 -26.54
N ASN A 9 -7.36 6.88 -25.89
CA ASN A 9 -8.43 5.88 -25.85
C ASN A 9 -9.46 6.12 -24.74
N CYS A 10 -9.29 7.16 -23.91
CA CYS A 10 -10.24 7.51 -22.86
C CYS A 10 -10.35 9.03 -22.75
N PRO A 11 -11.20 9.66 -23.60
CA PRO A 11 -11.39 11.12 -23.61
C PRO A 11 -11.90 11.70 -22.29
N SER A 12 -12.51 10.87 -21.44
CA SER A 12 -13.04 11.25 -20.12
C SER A 12 -12.12 10.91 -18.95
N CYS A 13 -10.95 10.29 -19.19
CA CYS A 13 -10.00 9.99 -18.13
C CYS A 13 -9.22 11.26 -17.75
N LEU A 14 -9.14 11.53 -16.45
CA LEU A 14 -8.32 12.62 -15.93
C LEU A 14 -6.84 12.26 -16.10
N PRO A 15 -5.99 13.20 -16.56
CA PRO A 15 -4.55 12.99 -16.60
C PRO A 15 -3.98 12.96 -15.17
N CYS A 16 -2.80 12.38 -14.98
CA CYS A 16 -2.15 12.40 -13.66
C CYS A 16 -1.77 13.79 -13.17
N THR A 17 -1.63 14.77 -14.06
CA THR A 17 -1.42 16.18 -13.68
C THR A 17 -2.66 16.84 -13.07
N SER A 18 -3.78 16.13 -12.95
CA SER A 18 -5.01 16.64 -12.35
C SER A 18 -5.03 16.40 -10.85
N ASP A 19 -5.24 17.46 -10.06
CA ASP A 19 -5.38 17.41 -8.60
C ASP A 19 -6.55 16.56 -8.07
N HIS A 20 -7.40 16.06 -8.97
CA HIS A 20 -8.55 15.20 -8.65
C HIS A 20 -8.25 13.70 -8.65
N VAL A 21 -7.05 13.27 -9.06
CA VAL A 21 -6.66 11.86 -9.09
C VAL A 21 -5.26 11.67 -8.54
N ASP A 22 -5.05 10.57 -7.81
CA ASP A 22 -3.72 10.15 -7.38
C ASP A 22 -3.17 9.10 -8.34
N CYS A 23 -1.97 9.33 -8.88
CA CYS A 23 -1.30 8.40 -9.79
C CYS A 23 -0.14 7.63 -9.13
N TYR A 24 -0.05 6.34 -9.47
CA TYR A 24 0.95 5.42 -8.91
C TYR A 24 1.51 4.51 -10.01
N ILE A 25 2.83 4.28 -9.95
CA ILE A 25 3.48 3.14 -10.61
C ILE A 25 3.74 2.08 -9.54
N ILE A 26 3.19 0.89 -9.75
CA ILE A 26 3.26 -0.24 -8.81
C ILE A 26 4.02 -1.37 -9.49
N ASN A 27 4.94 -2.02 -8.77
CA ASN A 27 5.64 -3.19 -9.29
C ASN A 27 4.80 -4.48 -9.17
N GLU A 28 5.35 -5.60 -9.67
CA GLU A 28 4.72 -6.92 -9.65
C GLU A 28 4.47 -7.48 -8.24
N ASN A 29 5.18 -6.96 -7.24
CA ASN A 29 5.03 -7.34 -5.82
C ASN A 29 4.06 -6.41 -5.06
N GLY A 30 3.45 -5.43 -5.74
CA GLY A 30 2.45 -4.53 -5.14
C GLY A 30 3.05 -3.35 -4.36
N TYR A 31 4.32 -3.02 -4.55
CA TYR A 31 4.96 -1.84 -3.94
C TYR A 31 4.95 -0.64 -4.89
N VAL A 32 4.76 0.55 -4.32
CA VAL A 32 4.79 1.81 -5.07
C VAL A 32 6.24 2.14 -5.44
N VAL A 33 6.53 2.16 -6.74
CA VAL A 33 7.83 2.56 -7.30
C VAL A 33 7.89 4.07 -7.51
N LEU A 34 6.77 4.67 -7.90
CA LEU A 34 6.65 6.09 -8.20
C LEU A 34 5.27 6.60 -7.79
N SER A 35 5.23 7.78 -7.17
CA SER A 35 4.00 8.52 -6.87
C SER A 35 4.32 10.01 -6.81
N GLU A 36 3.33 10.84 -7.11
CA GLU A 36 3.40 12.29 -6.88
C GLU A 36 3.42 12.64 -5.38
N ILE A 37 2.96 11.71 -4.53
CA ILE A 37 3.03 11.80 -3.08
C ILE A 37 4.33 11.10 -2.62
N PRO A 38 5.41 11.84 -2.26
CA PRO A 38 6.71 11.21 -2.00
C PRO A 38 6.67 10.21 -0.82
N ALA A 39 5.78 10.46 0.15
CA ALA A 39 5.60 9.60 1.32
C ALA A 39 5.03 8.20 1.00
N ASP A 40 4.45 8.02 -0.19
CA ASP A 40 3.87 6.74 -0.61
C ASP A 40 4.88 5.88 -1.39
N THR A 41 5.96 6.46 -1.92
CA THR A 41 7.02 5.69 -2.60
C THR A 41 7.69 4.71 -1.62
N GLY A 42 7.86 3.46 -2.06
CA GLY A 42 8.40 2.37 -1.25
C GLY A 42 7.40 1.71 -0.29
N ARG A 43 6.17 2.25 -0.15
CA ARG A 43 5.11 1.60 0.63
C ARG A 43 4.46 0.49 -0.17
N PHE A 44 3.94 -0.49 0.55
CA PHE A 44 3.06 -1.50 -0.06
C PHE A 44 1.74 -0.84 -0.43
N PHE A 45 1.30 -0.94 -1.68
CA PHE A 45 0.13 -0.23 -2.20
C PHE A 45 -1.17 -0.63 -1.48
N ALA A 46 -1.27 -1.91 -1.10
CA ALA A 46 -2.40 -2.42 -0.33
C ALA A 46 -2.30 -2.08 1.17
N GLN A 47 -1.29 -1.33 1.60
CA GLN A 47 -1.15 -0.96 2.99
C GLN A 47 -2.22 0.08 3.31
N THR A 48 -3.12 -0.31 4.20
CA THR A 48 -4.20 0.47 4.84
C THR A 48 -5.58 0.34 4.20
N GLU A 49 -6.56 -0.04 5.02
CA GLU A 49 -8.00 0.08 4.72
C GLU A 49 -8.51 1.52 4.91
N LEU A 50 -7.65 2.41 5.43
CA LEU A 50 -7.94 3.84 5.63
C LEU A 50 -7.72 4.67 4.36
N LYS A 51 -6.92 4.19 3.40
CA LYS A 51 -6.77 4.79 2.07
C LYS A 51 -7.57 3.98 1.04
N SER A 52 -7.99 4.65 -0.03
CA SER A 52 -8.65 4.02 -1.19
C SER A 52 -7.77 2.95 -1.87
N THR A 53 -6.45 3.00 -1.69
CA THR A 53 -5.49 2.07 -2.31
C THR A 53 -5.71 0.60 -1.88
N GLY A 54 -6.13 0.35 -0.63
CA GLY A 54 -6.51 -0.99 -0.17
C GLY A 54 -7.70 -1.57 -0.94
N VAL A 55 -8.77 -0.78 -1.10
CA VAL A 55 -9.97 -1.17 -1.87
C VAL A 55 -9.64 -1.37 -3.35
N ILE A 56 -8.76 -0.52 -3.91
CA ILE A 56 -8.28 -0.66 -5.29
C ILE A 56 -7.49 -1.97 -5.44
N MET A 57 -6.62 -2.31 -4.48
CA MET A 57 -5.90 -3.60 -4.50
C MET A 57 -6.86 -4.79 -4.46
N GLU A 58 -7.87 -4.79 -3.58
CA GLU A 58 -8.88 -5.86 -3.57
C GLU A 58 -9.61 -5.99 -4.91
N THR A 59 -9.90 -4.85 -5.55
CA THR A 59 -10.50 -4.84 -6.89
C THR A 59 -9.55 -5.40 -7.95
N MET A 60 -8.25 -5.11 -7.86
CA MET A 60 -7.26 -5.68 -8.77
C MET A 60 -7.09 -7.20 -8.55
N ILE A 61 -7.21 -7.68 -7.31
CA ILE A 61 -7.22 -9.11 -7.00
C ILE A 61 -8.47 -9.79 -7.58
N SER A 62 -9.65 -9.19 -7.42
CA SER A 62 -10.90 -9.73 -7.95
C SER A 62 -10.89 -9.81 -9.48
N LYS A 63 -10.30 -8.79 -10.14
CA LYS A 63 -10.07 -8.72 -11.59
C LYS A 63 -8.89 -9.58 -12.08
N LYS A 64 -8.23 -10.35 -11.22
CA LYS A 64 -7.10 -11.24 -11.58
C LYS A 64 -5.87 -10.53 -12.14
N ILE A 65 -5.68 -9.25 -11.80
CA ILE A 65 -4.46 -8.48 -12.12
C ILE A 65 -3.35 -8.84 -11.12
N PHE A 66 -3.70 -8.94 -9.83
CA PHE A 66 -2.80 -9.42 -8.77
C PHE A 66 -3.32 -10.71 -8.15
N ARG A 67 -2.41 -11.47 -7.53
CA ARG A 67 -2.74 -12.66 -6.73
C ARG A 67 -2.22 -12.50 -5.31
N ARG A 68 -3.09 -12.70 -4.33
CA ARG A 68 -2.70 -12.79 -2.91
C ARG A 68 -2.04 -14.14 -2.64
N ILE A 69 -0.82 -14.10 -2.10
CA ILE A 69 -0.06 -15.29 -1.69
C ILE A 69 0.21 -15.17 -0.18
N PRO A 70 -0.36 -16.03 0.67
CA PRO A 70 0.01 -16.05 2.08
C PRO A 70 1.45 -16.57 2.23
N MET A 71 2.28 -15.83 2.96
CA MET A 71 3.64 -16.24 3.34
C MET A 71 3.72 -16.34 4.86
N PHE A 72 4.40 -17.39 5.35
CA PHE A 72 4.58 -17.64 6.78
C PHE A 72 6.07 -17.59 7.11
N ASP A 73 6.46 -16.67 7.99
CA ASP A 73 7.81 -16.60 8.54
C ASP A 73 7.83 -17.28 9.91
N TYR A 74 8.36 -18.51 9.93
CA TYR A 74 8.50 -19.30 11.17
C TYR A 74 9.66 -18.85 12.05
N GLN A 75 10.48 -17.91 11.58
CA GLN A 75 11.64 -17.38 12.30
C GLN A 75 11.40 -15.95 12.83
N ALA A 76 10.19 -15.40 12.63
CA ALA A 76 9.82 -14.09 13.12
C ALA A 76 9.76 -14.05 14.67
N LEU A 77 10.23 -12.93 15.23
CA LEU A 77 10.08 -12.60 16.64
C LEU A 77 8.96 -11.56 16.80
N CYS A 78 8.00 -11.82 17.67
CA CYS A 78 6.95 -10.87 18.03
C CYS A 78 7.25 -10.26 19.41
N LYS A 79 6.92 -8.98 19.60
CA LYS A 79 6.88 -8.41 20.96
C LYS A 79 5.84 -9.16 21.78
N GLU A 80 6.24 -9.61 22.96
CA GLU A 80 5.32 -10.23 23.90
C GLU A 80 4.25 -9.20 24.30
N ARG A 81 2.98 -9.56 24.15
CA ARG A 81 1.88 -8.71 24.62
C ARG A 81 1.82 -8.85 26.13
N ILE A 82 2.41 -7.92 26.88
CA ILE A 82 2.17 -7.81 28.31
C ILE A 82 0.71 -7.39 28.48
N PRO A 83 -0.17 -8.24 29.04
CA PRO A 83 -1.55 -7.85 29.31
C PRO A 83 -1.55 -6.66 30.27
N ALA A 84 -2.39 -5.66 30.01
CA ALA A 84 -2.54 -4.48 30.87
C ALA A 84 -3.23 -4.78 32.21
N SER A 85 -2.86 -5.88 32.88
CA SER A 85 -3.32 -6.26 34.21
C SER A 85 -2.21 -6.96 35.00
N SER A 86 -1.13 -6.24 35.24
CA SER A 86 -0.40 -6.23 36.50
C SER A 86 0.72 -5.21 36.36
N ALA A 87 0.53 -4.03 36.95
CA ALA A 87 1.64 -3.14 37.20
C ALA A 87 2.60 -3.88 38.16
N SER A 88 3.62 -4.50 37.60
CA SER A 88 4.86 -4.82 38.30
C SER A 88 5.97 -4.41 37.36
N SER A 89 6.41 -3.18 37.58
CA SER A 89 7.56 -2.56 36.92
C SER A 89 8.81 -3.41 37.17
N TYR A 90 9.26 -4.12 36.15
CA TYR A 90 10.64 -4.59 36.06
C TYR A 90 11.32 -3.80 34.94
N SER A 91 12.02 -2.73 35.31
CA SER A 91 12.98 -2.08 34.43
C SER A 91 14.17 -3.02 34.26
N VAL A 92 14.38 -3.51 33.05
CA VAL A 92 15.69 -4.03 32.64
C VAL A 92 16.35 -2.92 31.82
N THR A 93 17.54 -2.57 32.27
CA THR A 93 18.44 -1.53 31.72
C THR A 93 18.95 -1.92 30.35
#